data_AF-A0A0Q8AS43-F1
#
_entry.id   AF-A0A0Q8AS43-F1
#
_cell.length_a   1.000
_cell.length_b   1.000
_cell.length_c   1.000
_cell.angle_alpha   90.00
_cell.angle_beta   90.00
_cell.angle_gamma   90.00
#
_symmetry.space_group_name_H-M   'P 1'
#
loop_
_entity.id
_entity.type
_entity.pdbx_description
1 polymer ?
#
loop_
_entity_poly.entity_id
_entity_poly.type
_entity_poly.pdbx_seq_one_letter_code
_entity_poly.pdbx_strand_id
1 'polypeptide(L)'
;MRYLKVIAQDRSGNGDADTLRLLFFEDEQWLREASDNEVLRLKNFGSHYFKCRWFNTGEGEERHLRMFSLSPTGNATPESVRLHFHEGPNIVYKAAVHDLDNDGAFEIVLCTDVDNDGRANRTDRTRVNALVREYLKLGWQ
;
A
#
# COMPACT_ATOMS: atom_id res chain seq x y z
N MET A 1 13.87 -4.70 -8.01
CA MET A 1 13.20 -4.23 -6.78
C MET A 1 11.84 -4.91 -6.66
N ARG A 2 11.57 -5.61 -5.55
CA ARG A 2 10.26 -6.26 -5.36
C ARG A 2 9.26 -5.29 -4.76
N TYR A 3 8.02 -5.37 -5.24
CA TYR A 3 6.92 -4.58 -4.69
C TYR A 3 5.59 -5.32 -4.77
N LEU A 4 4.67 -4.91 -3.91
CA LEU A 4 3.26 -5.28 -3.96
C LEU A 4 2.50 -4.20 -4.74
N LYS A 5 1.88 -4.58 -5.86
CA LYS A 5 0.89 -3.75 -6.56
C LYS A 5 -0.50 -4.02 -5.97
N VAL A 6 -1.19 -2.97 -5.56
CA VAL A 6 -2.54 -3.05 -4.95
C VAL A 6 -3.53 -2.33 -5.84
N ILE A 7 -4.59 -3.02 -6.25
CA ILE A 7 -5.63 -2.46 -7.13
C ILE A 7 -6.97 -2.63 -6.41
N ALA A 8 -7.62 -1.51 -6.10
CA ALA A 8 -8.99 -1.51 -5.61
C ALA A 8 -9.96 -1.13 -6.74
N GLN A 9 -11.12 -1.77 -6.76
CA GLN A 9 -12.13 -1.65 -7.80
C GLN A 9 -13.53 -1.56 -7.17
N ASP A 10 -14.32 -0.61 -7.65
CA ASP A 10 -15.77 -0.53 -7.44
C ASP A 10 -16.45 -1.23 -8.63
N ARG A 11 -16.66 -2.54 -8.51
CA ARG A 11 -17.26 -3.34 -9.59
C ARG A 11 -18.78 -3.27 -9.57
N SER A 12 -19.37 -3.04 -8.40
CA SER A 12 -20.81 -2.89 -8.21
C SER A 12 -21.35 -1.54 -8.68
N GLY A 13 -20.49 -0.54 -8.81
CA GLY A 13 -20.84 0.83 -9.20
C GLY A 13 -21.55 1.61 -8.09
N ASN A 14 -21.33 1.24 -6.82
CA ASN A 14 -22.01 1.85 -5.68
C ASN A 14 -21.26 3.07 -5.11
N GLY A 15 -20.10 3.41 -5.68
CA GLY A 15 -19.25 4.52 -5.25
C GLY A 15 -18.19 4.14 -4.23
N ASP A 16 -18.07 2.87 -3.86
CA ASP A 16 -17.07 2.33 -2.93
C ASP A 16 -16.37 1.11 -3.53
N ALA A 17 -15.08 0.96 -3.25
CA ALA A 17 -14.37 -0.24 -3.67
C ALA A 17 -14.91 -1.49 -2.96
N ASP A 18 -15.23 -2.51 -3.75
CA ASP A 18 -15.73 -3.81 -3.29
C ASP A 18 -14.76 -4.96 -3.57
N THR A 19 -13.75 -4.71 -4.41
CA THR A 19 -12.78 -5.71 -4.85
C THR A 19 -11.36 -5.19 -4.62
N LEU A 20 -10.47 -6.08 -4.16
CA LEU A 20 -9.06 -5.80 -3.96
C LEU A 20 -8.21 -6.88 -4.60
N ARG A 21 -7.30 -6.48 -5.50
CA ARG A 21 -6.30 -7.35 -6.10
C ARG A 21 -4.92 -6.99 -5.58
N LEU A 22 -4.15 -8.02 -5.29
CA LEU A 22 -2.84 -7.94 -4.66
C LEU A 22 -1.86 -8.72 -5.54
N LEU A 23 -0.96 -8.00 -6.20
CA LEU A 23 -0.10 -8.57 -7.23
C LEU A 23 1.37 -8.38 -6.84
N PHE A 24 2.16 -9.43 -6.92
CA PHE A 24 3.57 -9.42 -6.58
C PHE A 24 4.41 -9.21 -7.83
N PHE A 25 5.35 -8.27 -7.75
CA PHE A 25 6.22 -7.87 -8.85
C PHE A 25 7.69 -7.90 -8.41
N GLU A 26 8.57 -8.14 -9.37
CA GLU A 26 10.00 -7.88 -9.29
C GLU A 26 10.39 -6.99 -10.48
N ASP A 27 10.84 -5.78 -10.17
CA ASP A 27 10.92 -4.68 -11.14
C ASP A 27 9.56 -4.55 -11.85
N GLU A 28 9.51 -4.39 -13.17
CA GLU A 28 8.23 -4.32 -13.87
C GLU A 28 7.67 -5.70 -14.25
N GLN A 29 8.32 -6.80 -13.84
CA GLN A 29 7.86 -8.15 -14.13
C GLN A 29 6.79 -8.58 -13.13
N TRP A 30 5.60 -8.91 -13.64
CA TRP A 30 4.56 -9.57 -12.85
C TRP A 30 5.00 -11.00 -12.52
N LEU A 31 5.00 -11.33 -11.23
CA LEU A 31 5.35 -12.68 -10.77
C LEU A 31 4.10 -13.53 -10.57
N ARG A 32 3.14 -13.02 -9.79
CA ARG A 32 1.90 -13.72 -9.43
C ARG A 32 0.89 -12.81 -8.76
N GLU A 33 -0.35 -13.26 -8.71
CA GLU A 33 -1.37 -12.73 -7.80
C GLU A 33 -1.24 -13.37 -6.41
N ALA A 34 -1.76 -12.69 -5.38
CA ALA A 34 -1.80 -13.21 -4.03
C ALA A 34 -2.70 -14.45 -3.95
N SER A 35 -2.26 -15.43 -3.18
CA SER A 35 -3.07 -16.61 -2.85
C SER A 35 -4.21 -16.24 -1.89
N ASP A 36 -5.26 -17.07 -1.83
CA ASP A 36 -6.39 -16.87 -0.90
C ASP A 36 -5.94 -16.72 0.56
N ASN A 37 -4.89 -17.44 0.96
CA ASN A 37 -4.32 -17.34 2.31
C ASN A 37 -3.66 -15.98 2.56
N GLU A 38 -2.95 -15.41 1.57
CA GLU A 38 -2.36 -14.07 1.67
C GLU A 38 -3.44 -13.00 1.66
N VAL A 39 -4.46 -13.14 0.80
CA VAL A 39 -5.64 -12.26 0.79
C VAL A 39 -6.32 -12.27 2.16
N LEU A 40 -6.53 -13.44 2.76
CA LEU A 40 -7.13 -13.57 4.10
C LEU A 40 -6.26 -12.91 5.18
N ARG A 41 -4.93 -13.11 5.13
CA ARG A 41 -3.98 -12.45 6.06
C ARG A 41 -4.01 -10.92 5.92
N LEU A 42 -4.22 -10.43 4.70
CA LEU A 42 -4.29 -9.00 4.37
C LEU A 42 -5.72 -8.42 4.43
N LYS A 43 -6.67 -9.10 5.06
CA LYS A 43 -8.05 -8.58 5.20
C LYS A 43 -8.08 -7.18 5.84
N ASN A 44 -7.26 -6.96 6.86
CA ASN A 44 -7.16 -5.66 7.52
C ASN A 44 -6.47 -4.63 6.63
N PHE A 45 -5.45 -5.04 5.87
CA PHE A 45 -4.84 -4.18 4.85
C PHE A 45 -5.89 -3.65 3.88
N GLY A 46 -6.71 -4.53 3.29
CA GLY A 46 -7.77 -4.13 2.37
C GLY A 46 -8.78 -3.18 2.99
N SER A 47 -9.19 -3.45 4.23
CA SER A 47 -10.09 -2.58 4.99
C SER A 47 -9.52 -1.17 5.23
N HIS A 48 -8.19 -1.06 5.39
CA HIS A 48 -7.52 0.24 5.50
C HIS A 48 -7.33 0.91 4.14
N TYR A 49 -7.06 0.13 3.10
CA TYR A 49 -6.83 0.64 1.75
C TYR A 49 -8.11 1.19 1.11
N PHE A 50 -9.26 0.55 1.32
CA PHE A 50 -10.56 1.08 0.88
C PHE A 50 -10.87 2.44 1.50
N LYS A 51 -10.48 2.65 2.76
CA LYS A 51 -10.62 3.95 3.42
C LYS A 51 -9.73 5.02 2.81
N CYS A 52 -8.75 4.65 1.98
CA CYS A 52 -7.92 5.63 1.26
C CYS A 52 -8.65 6.23 0.05
N ARG A 53 -9.81 5.69 -0.36
CA ARG A 53 -10.57 6.10 -1.55
C ARG A 53 -9.76 6.13 -2.85
N TRP A 54 -8.73 5.27 -2.94
CA TRP A 54 -7.90 5.10 -4.13
C TRP A 54 -8.31 3.85 -4.89
N PHE A 55 -9.34 3.97 -5.72
CA PHE A 55 -9.93 2.86 -6.46
C PHE A 55 -10.36 3.27 -7.87
N ASN A 56 -10.64 2.26 -8.70
CA ASN A 56 -11.11 2.40 -10.07
C ASN A 56 -12.61 2.08 -10.16
N THR A 57 -13.32 2.76 -11.04
CA THR A 57 -14.68 2.33 -11.43
C THR A 57 -14.59 1.10 -12.34
N GLY A 58 -15.42 0.09 -12.09
CA GLY A 58 -15.44 -1.15 -12.85
C GLY A 58 -14.13 -1.94 -12.71
N GLU A 59 -13.68 -2.56 -13.80
CA GLU A 59 -12.47 -3.39 -13.82
C GLU A 59 -11.18 -2.63 -14.17
N GLY A 60 -11.20 -1.29 -14.10
CA GLY A 60 -10.01 -0.47 -14.35
C GLY A 60 -8.84 -0.80 -13.41
N GLU A 61 -7.62 -0.54 -13.87
CA GLU A 61 -6.38 -0.73 -13.10
C GLU A 61 -5.49 0.53 -13.08
N GLU A 62 -6.00 1.65 -13.57
CA GLU A 62 -5.26 2.90 -13.72
C GLU A 62 -4.75 3.39 -12.36
N ARG A 63 -5.64 3.44 -11.36
CA ARG A 63 -5.31 3.76 -9.98
C ARG A 63 -4.78 2.55 -9.24
N HIS A 64 -3.54 2.63 -8.77
CA HIS A 64 -2.94 1.54 -8.01
C HIS A 64 -1.90 1.97 -6.96
N LEU A 65 -1.86 1.18 -5.90
CA LEU A 65 -0.82 0.96 -4.92
C LEU A 65 0.49 0.41 -5.48
N ARG A 66 1.68 0.96 -5.24
CA ARG A 66 2.94 0.20 -5.19
C ARG A 66 3.63 0.34 -3.83
N MET A 67 3.79 -0.77 -3.10
CA MET A 67 4.47 -0.82 -1.80
C MET A 67 5.75 -1.64 -1.86
N PHE A 68 6.84 -1.12 -1.30
CA PHE A 68 8.11 -1.82 -1.21
C PHE A 68 8.90 -1.40 0.02
N SER A 69 9.65 -2.34 0.58
CA SER A 69 10.60 -2.12 1.66
C SER A 69 11.98 -1.75 1.13
N LEU A 70 12.71 -0.96 1.92
CA LEU A 70 14.12 -0.67 1.74
C LEU A 70 14.85 -1.01 3.03
N SER A 71 15.92 -1.78 2.92
CA SER A 71 16.82 -2.12 4.04
C SER A 71 18.26 -1.74 3.71
N PRO A 72 18.60 -0.43 3.64
CA PRO A 72 19.95 0.05 3.33
C PRO A 72 21.09 -0.62 4.11
N THR A 73 20.91 -0.93 5.39
CA THR A 73 21.96 -1.60 6.20
C THR A 73 21.98 -3.12 6.08
N GLY A 74 21.00 -3.74 5.40
CA GLY A 74 20.91 -5.19 5.25
C GLY A 74 20.45 -5.96 6.50
N ASN A 75 19.96 -5.27 7.53
CA ASN A 75 19.37 -5.89 8.72
C ASN A 75 18.00 -6.55 8.42
N ALA A 76 17.53 -7.41 9.34
CA ALA A 76 16.37 -8.29 9.15
C ALA A 76 15.01 -7.56 9.08
N THR A 77 14.92 -6.31 9.52
CA THR A 77 13.69 -5.49 9.53
C THR A 77 13.85 -4.29 8.58
N PRO A 78 12.84 -3.99 7.74
CA PRO A 78 12.92 -2.85 6.83
C PRO A 78 13.04 -1.51 7.55
N GLU A 79 14.11 -0.78 7.26
CA GLU A 79 14.34 0.57 7.78
C GLU A 79 13.37 1.59 7.18
N SER A 80 12.81 1.28 6.01
CA SER A 80 11.79 2.11 5.38
C SER A 80 10.81 1.30 4.54
N VAL A 81 9.55 1.72 4.52
CA VAL A 81 8.56 1.27 3.54
C VAL A 81 8.06 2.47 2.75
N ARG A 82 8.09 2.35 1.42
CA ARG A 82 7.60 3.36 0.49
C ARG A 82 6.24 2.95 -0.06
N LEU A 83 5.36 3.93 -0.18
CA LEU A 83 4.04 3.82 -0.78
C LEU A 83 3.96 4.81 -1.93
N HIS A 84 3.83 4.31 -3.16
CA HIS A 84 3.61 5.13 -4.34
C HIS A 84 2.21 4.89 -4.87
N PHE A 85 1.41 5.94 -4.95
CA PHE A 85 0.06 5.87 -5.51
C PHE A 85 0.10 6.39 -6.93
N HIS A 86 -0.26 5.50 -7.85
CA HIS A 86 -0.19 5.73 -9.26
C HIS A 86 -1.56 5.98 -9.86
N GLU A 87 -1.63 6.87 -10.83
CA GLU A 87 -2.71 6.99 -11.81
C GLU A 87 -2.08 6.86 -13.20
N GLY A 88 -2.29 5.69 -13.81
CA GLY A 88 -1.59 5.27 -15.02
C GLY A 88 -0.08 5.18 -14.79
N PRO A 89 0.77 5.79 -15.64
CA PRO A 89 2.22 5.76 -15.47
C PRO A 89 2.73 6.73 -14.40
N ASN A 90 1.89 7.65 -13.92
CA ASN A 90 2.33 8.76 -13.06
C ASN A 90 2.19 8.41 -11.58
N ILE A 91 3.15 8.83 -10.76
CA ILE A 91 3.00 8.82 -9.31
C ILE A 91 2.31 10.11 -8.91
N VAL A 92 1.08 10.02 -8.41
CA VAL A 92 0.28 11.16 -7.97
C VAL A 92 0.61 11.53 -6.53
N TYR A 93 0.84 10.54 -5.67
CA TYR A 93 1.21 10.77 -4.28
C TYR A 93 2.25 9.75 -3.78
N LYS A 94 3.10 10.19 -2.84
CA LYS A 94 4.05 9.34 -2.12
C LYS A 94 3.83 9.42 -0.61
N ALA A 95 3.89 8.28 0.06
CA ALA A 95 4.09 8.19 1.50
C ALA A 95 5.32 7.34 1.80
N ALA A 96 5.87 7.54 2.99
CA ALA A 96 6.93 6.70 3.51
C ALA A 96 6.83 6.60 5.02
N VAL A 97 7.25 5.47 5.55
CA VAL A 97 7.60 5.34 6.97
C VAL A 97 9.08 5.00 7.09
N HIS A 98 9.66 5.41 8.21
CA HIS A 98 11.02 5.06 8.60
C HIS A 98 11.02 4.56 10.04
N ASP A 99 11.64 3.40 10.23
CA ASP A 99 12.02 2.82 11.51
C ASP A 99 13.54 3.06 11.65
N LEU A 100 13.90 4.07 12.44
CA LEU A 100 15.27 4.63 12.44
C LEU A 100 16.20 3.90 13.40
N ASP A 101 15.66 3.32 14.46
CA ASP A 101 16.41 2.54 15.46
C ASP A 101 16.08 1.04 15.41
N ASN A 102 15.23 0.65 14.47
CA ASN A 102 14.93 -0.73 14.10
C ASN A 102 14.20 -1.49 15.23
N ASP A 103 13.36 -0.78 15.98
CA ASP A 103 12.58 -1.30 17.12
C ASP A 103 11.15 -1.73 16.74
N GLY A 104 10.75 -1.51 15.48
CA GLY A 104 9.43 -1.79 14.94
C GLY A 104 8.41 -0.65 15.11
N ALA A 105 8.80 0.45 15.75
CA ALA A 105 8.08 1.72 15.72
C ALA A 105 8.45 2.51 14.44
N PHE A 106 7.61 3.51 14.12
CA PHE A 106 7.85 4.36 12.95
C PHE A 106 8.02 5.80 13.44
N GLU A 107 9.28 6.23 13.57
CA GLU A 107 9.65 7.54 14.10
C GLU A 107 9.20 8.62 13.11
N ILE A 108 9.45 8.35 11.83
CA ILE A 108 9.08 9.26 10.74
C ILE A 108 7.97 8.62 9.91
N VAL A 109 6.88 9.38 9.76
CA VAL A 109 5.81 9.07 8.81
C VAL A 109 5.61 10.30 7.93
N LEU A 110 5.95 10.15 6.65
CA LEU A 110 5.74 11.15 5.62
C LEU A 110 4.45 10.79 4.88
N CYS A 111 3.44 11.63 4.99
CA CYS A 111 2.18 11.46 4.28
C CYS A 111 1.52 12.81 3.99
N THR A 112 0.78 12.86 2.90
CA THR A 112 -0.17 13.93 2.57
C THR A 112 -1.59 13.42 2.83
N ASP A 113 -2.59 13.99 2.16
CA ASP A 113 -3.96 13.47 2.11
C ASP A 113 -4.01 12.11 1.38
N VAL A 114 -3.75 11.01 2.10
CA VAL A 114 -3.77 9.63 1.56
C VAL A 114 -5.19 9.10 1.49
N ASP A 115 -6.10 9.60 2.33
CA ASP A 115 -7.49 9.17 2.32
C ASP A 115 -8.44 9.99 1.43
N ASN A 116 -7.85 10.93 0.70
CA ASN A 116 -8.48 11.77 -0.30
C ASN A 116 -9.73 12.45 0.29
N ASP A 117 -9.64 12.91 1.53
CA ASP A 117 -10.69 13.68 2.23
C ASP A 117 -10.52 15.20 2.08
N GLY A 118 -9.46 15.64 1.40
CA GLY A 118 -9.09 17.03 1.16
C GLY A 118 -8.25 17.65 2.27
N ARG A 119 -7.78 16.88 3.27
CA ARG A 119 -7.07 17.41 4.44
C ARG A 119 -5.90 16.51 4.85
N ALA A 120 -4.66 16.98 4.68
CA ALA A 120 -3.50 16.30 5.26
C ALA A 120 -3.48 16.43 6.79
N ASN A 121 -3.79 15.34 7.50
CA ASN A 121 -4.00 15.34 8.95
C ASN A 121 -3.58 14.01 9.65
N ARG A 122 -3.93 13.86 10.93
CA ARG A 122 -3.54 12.69 11.75
C ARG A 122 -4.17 11.37 11.25
N THR A 123 -5.32 11.45 10.59
CA THR A 123 -6.00 10.30 10.01
C THR A 123 -5.15 9.69 8.91
N ASP A 124 -4.54 10.50 8.05
CA ASP A 124 -3.61 10.06 7.01
C ASP A 124 -2.42 9.29 7.59
N ARG A 125 -1.78 9.87 8.60
CA ARG A 125 -0.66 9.20 9.30
C ARG A 125 -1.10 7.85 9.86
N THR A 126 -2.29 7.77 10.42
CA THR A 126 -2.86 6.52 10.96
C THR A 126 -3.11 5.50 9.85
N ARG A 127 -3.60 5.94 8.67
CA ARG A 127 -3.81 5.08 7.49
C ARG A 127 -2.50 4.51 6.96
N VAL A 128 -1.48 5.36 6.76
CA VAL A 128 -0.16 4.93 6.30
C VAL A 128 0.45 3.91 7.27
N ASN A 129 0.44 4.19 8.57
CA ASN A 129 0.94 3.26 9.57
C ASN A 129 0.23 1.90 9.54
N ALA A 130 -1.10 1.91 9.40
CA ALA A 130 -1.88 0.69 9.34
C ALA A 130 -1.58 -0.13 8.08
N LEU A 131 -1.50 0.51 6.91
CA LEU A 131 -1.13 -0.15 5.65
C LEU A 131 0.27 -0.79 5.74
N VAL A 132 1.26 -0.05 6.26
CA VAL A 132 2.63 -0.58 6.36
C VAL A 132 2.71 -1.76 7.32
N ARG A 133 2.10 -1.66 8.50
CA ARG A 133 2.11 -2.77 9.47
C ARG A 133 1.52 -4.05 8.90
N GLU A 134 0.43 -3.95 8.14
CA GLU A 134 -0.15 -5.12 7.50
C GLU A 134 0.70 -5.63 6.33
N TYR A 135 1.29 -4.75 5.52
CA TYR A 135 2.21 -5.11 4.44
C TYR A 135 3.43 -5.90 4.96
N LEU A 136 4.05 -5.44 6.05
CA LEU A 136 5.24 -6.07 6.62
C LEU A 136 5.00 -7.53 7.09
N LYS A 137 3.76 -7.91 7.39
CA LYS A 137 3.41 -9.31 7.74
C LYS A 137 3.61 -10.30 6.59
N LEU A 138 3.72 -9.81 5.36
CA LEU A 138 3.99 -10.65 4.20
C LEU A 138 5.44 -11.13 4.14
N GLY A 139 6.37 -10.41 4.80
CA GLY A 139 7.80 -10.64 4.61
C GLY A 139 8.25 -10.41 3.15
N TRP A 140 7.49 -9.63 2.39
CA TRP A 140 7.81 -9.32 0.99
C TRP A 140 8.85 -8.21 0.94
N GLN A 141 10.06 -8.55 0.49
CA GLN A 141 11.23 -7.67 0.34
C GLN A 141 11.89 -7.95 -1.01
#